data_AF-A0A841ZAI7-F1
#
_entry.id   AF-A0A841ZAI7-F1
#
_cell.length_a   1.000
_cell.length_b   1.000
_cell.length_c   1.000
_cell.angle_alpha   90.00
_cell.angle_beta   90.00
_cell.angle_gamma   90.00
#
_symmetry.space_group_name_H-M   'P 1'
#
loop_
_entity.id
_entity.type
_entity.pdbx_description
1 polymer ?
#
loop_
_entity_poly.entity_id
_entity_poly.type
_entity_poly.pdbx_seq_one_letter_code
_entity_poly.pdbx_strand_id
1 'polypeptide(L)'
;MDRPLSMISDMSPQDQNTLATSAIQELVSQQLTYKKDVFVKNEQGITERIPKTETMQAFEHESATYALCSHYGVAVDSGHLLALAKDLDKSDTNQFRGLLDSVHHTTMSTIKGIDGQHKELLNEKSVMKEPQQKSSIMDKLSQNKESILQNDQSNPTQSKSKEMGLS
;
A
#
# COMPACT_ATOMS: atom_id res chain seq x y z
N MET A 1 -6.05 9.34 -10.79
CA MET A 1 -7.00 8.54 -11.59
C MET A 1 -7.24 7.25 -10.82
N ASP A 2 -8.21 7.24 -9.89
CA ASP A 2 -8.59 6.04 -9.16
C ASP A 2 -9.43 5.12 -10.06
N ARG A 3 -8.79 4.11 -10.64
CA ARG A 3 -9.53 3.00 -11.26
C ARG A 3 -10.02 2.07 -10.14
N PRO A 4 -11.29 1.67 -10.14
CA PRO A 4 -11.79 0.77 -9.11
C PRO A 4 -11.06 -0.58 -9.18
N LEU A 5 -10.60 -1.08 -8.03
CA LEU A 5 -9.87 -2.36 -7.88
C LEU A 5 -10.59 -3.56 -8.51
N SER A 6 -11.92 -3.49 -8.64
CA SER A 6 -12.73 -4.51 -9.33
C SER A 6 -12.36 -4.66 -10.80
N MET A 7 -12.06 -3.57 -11.50
CA MET A 7 -11.71 -3.60 -12.91
C MET A 7 -10.32 -4.19 -13.17
N ILE A 8 -9.41 -4.16 -12.19
CA ILE A 8 -8.07 -4.77 -12.32
C ILE A 8 -8.16 -6.30 -12.26
N SER A 9 -9.08 -6.83 -11.45
CA SER A 9 -9.29 -8.29 -11.32
C SER A 9 -9.89 -8.91 -12.58
N ASP A 10 -10.61 -8.11 -13.37
CA ASP A 10 -11.22 -8.53 -14.64
C ASP A 10 -10.24 -8.42 -15.85
N MET A 11 -9.04 -7.85 -15.64
CA MET A 11 -8.02 -7.73 -16.69
C MET A 11 -7.31 -9.06 -16.94
N SER A 12 -6.82 -9.26 -18.17
CA SER A 12 -5.98 -10.43 -18.47
C SER A 12 -4.69 -10.39 -17.62
N PRO A 13 -4.10 -11.56 -17.28
CA PRO A 13 -2.84 -11.60 -16.54
C PRO A 13 -1.71 -10.80 -17.21
N GLN A 14 -1.73 -10.72 -18.54
CA GLN A 14 -0.76 -9.94 -19.31
C GLN A 14 -0.96 -8.43 -19.13
N ASP A 15 -2.21 -7.96 -19.09
CA ASP A 15 -2.51 -6.54 -18.88
C ASP A 15 -2.24 -6.13 -17.42
N GLN A 16 -2.53 -7.01 -16.46
CA GLN A 16 -2.17 -6.80 -15.05
C GLN A 16 -0.66 -6.69 -14.86
N ASN A 17 0.10 -7.57 -15.51
CA ASN A 17 1.56 -7.52 -15.48
C ASN A 17 2.11 -6.25 -16.14
N THR A 18 1.57 -5.87 -17.31
CA THR A 18 1.97 -4.63 -18.00
C THR A 18 1.73 -3.41 -17.11
N LEU A 19 0.55 -3.33 -16.48
CA LEU A 19 0.22 -2.24 -15.56
C LEU A 19 1.15 -2.20 -14.35
N ALA A 20 1.43 -3.36 -13.74
CA ALA A 20 2.33 -3.47 -12.60
C ALA A 20 3.76 -3.04 -12.96
N THR A 21 4.27 -3.49 -14.11
CA THR A 21 5.60 -3.12 -14.61
C THR A 21 5.69 -1.62 -14.87
N SER A 22 4.70 -1.02 -15.52
CA SER A 22 4.68 0.43 -15.75
C SER A 22 4.63 1.24 -14.46
N ALA A 23 3.84 0.80 -13.47
CA ALA A 23 3.80 1.46 -12.16
C ALA A 23 5.15 1.40 -11.43
N ILE A 24 5.83 0.25 -11.48
CA ILE A 24 7.17 0.09 -10.91
C ILE A 24 8.19 0.99 -11.62
N GLN A 25 8.17 1.04 -12.96
CA GLN A 25 9.04 1.93 -13.75
C GLN A 25 8.85 3.41 -13.40
N GLU A 26 7.60 3.84 -13.15
CA GLU A 26 7.31 5.20 -12.75
C GLU A 26 7.87 5.52 -11.35
N LEU A 27 7.66 4.61 -10.38
CA LEU A 27 8.20 4.75 -9.02
C LEU A 27 9.73 4.85 -9.02
N VAL A 28 10.40 4.00 -9.81
CA VAL A 28 11.86 4.02 -9.97
C VAL A 28 12.32 5.33 -10.58
N SER A 29 11.64 5.83 -11.62
CA SER A 29 11.96 7.12 -12.24
C SER A 29 11.88 8.28 -11.25
N GLN A 30 10.84 8.32 -10.41
CA GLN A 30 10.68 9.36 -9.38
C GLN A 30 11.83 9.32 -8.35
N GLN A 31 12.26 8.13 -7.95
CA GLN A 31 13.32 7.95 -6.95
C GLN A 31 14.73 8.23 -7.50
N LEU A 32 14.99 7.91 -8.77
CA LEU A 32 16.29 8.10 -9.40
C LEU A 32 16.57 9.53 -9.86
N THR A 33 15.52 10.33 -10.09
CA THR A 33 15.66 11.74 -10.54
C THR A 33 16.57 12.58 -9.62
N TYR A 34 16.72 12.17 -8.36
CA TYR A 34 17.55 12.84 -7.36
C TYR A 34 19.05 12.49 -7.39
N LYS A 35 19.50 11.48 -8.15
CA LYS A 35 20.89 10.99 -8.11
C LYS A 35 21.55 10.94 -9.49
N LYS A 36 21.85 12.12 -10.07
CA LYS A 36 22.59 12.23 -11.35
C LYS A 36 24.06 11.84 -11.28
N ASP A 37 24.61 11.68 -10.08
CA ASP A 37 26.03 11.40 -9.87
C ASP A 37 26.22 10.13 -9.02
N VAL A 38 27.34 9.44 -9.26
CA VAL A 38 27.86 8.42 -8.36
C VAL A 38 28.87 9.07 -7.44
N PHE A 39 28.76 8.77 -6.14
CA PHE A 39 29.77 9.16 -5.16
C PHE A 39 30.68 7.98 -4.92
N VAL A 40 31.95 8.12 -5.31
CA VAL A 40 32.94 7.05 -5.29
C VAL A 40 34.03 7.43 -4.30
N LYS A 41 34.42 6.51 -3.40
CA LYS A 41 35.61 6.73 -2.56
C LYS A 41 36.84 6.21 -3.30
N ASN A 42 37.81 7.08 -3.53
CA ASN A 42 39.09 6.69 -4.10
C ASN A 42 39.98 5.99 -3.05
N GLU A 43 41.15 5.50 -3.47
CA GLU A 43 42.10 4.76 -2.61
C GLU A 43 42.63 5.60 -1.42
N GLN A 44 42.49 6.93 -1.49
CA GLN A 44 42.88 7.88 -0.45
C GLN A 44 41.72 8.20 0.51
N GLY A 45 40.56 7.57 0.33
CA GLY A 45 39.36 7.77 1.14
C GLY A 45 38.57 9.04 0.81
N ILE A 46 38.95 9.77 -0.25
CA ILE A 46 38.26 10.98 -0.70
C ILE A 46 37.04 10.58 -1.52
N THR A 47 35.89 11.19 -1.22
CA THR A 47 34.66 10.96 -1.98
C THR A 47 34.66 11.88 -3.20
N GLU A 48 34.78 11.29 -4.38
CA GLU A 48 34.67 11.98 -5.66
C GLU A 48 33.25 11.85 -6.21
N ARG A 49 32.78 12.94 -6.82
CA ARG A 49 31.47 13.01 -7.47
C ARG A 49 31.69 12.82 -8.97
N ILE A 50 31.21 11.70 -9.50
CA ILE A 50 31.33 11.37 -10.92
C ILE A 50 29.95 11.44 -11.56
N PRO A 51 29.75 12.29 -12.59
CA PRO A 51 28.48 12.36 -13.30
C PRO A 51 28.21 11.02 -14.01
N LYS A 52 26.98 10.51 -13.89
CA LYS A 52 26.58 9.26 -14.54
C LYS A 52 26.45 9.47 -16.04
N THR A 53 27.03 8.57 -16.84
CA THR A 53 26.73 8.50 -18.27
C THR A 53 25.28 8.07 -18.49
N GLU A 54 24.74 8.30 -19.69
CA GLU A 54 23.38 7.85 -20.04
C GLU A 54 23.24 6.33 -19.87
N THR A 55 24.25 5.56 -20.27
CA THR A 55 24.30 4.10 -20.09
C THR A 55 24.23 3.70 -18.62
N MET A 56 24.94 4.42 -17.73
CA MET A 56 24.88 4.15 -16.29
C MET A 56 23.50 4.47 -15.71
N GLN A 57 22.89 5.58 -16.13
CA GLN A 57 21.54 5.96 -15.68
C GLN A 57 20.49 4.95 -16.15
N ALA A 58 20.57 4.53 -17.41
CA ALA A 58 19.69 3.51 -17.98
C ALA A 58 19.87 2.16 -17.28
N PHE A 59 21.12 1.74 -17.06
CA PHE A 59 21.43 0.49 -16.35
C PHE A 59 20.90 0.52 -14.91
N GLU A 60 21.08 1.62 -14.20
CA GLU A 60 20.59 1.76 -12.82
C GLU A 60 19.07 1.72 -12.75
N HIS A 61 18.40 2.42 -13.67
CA HIS A 61 16.95 2.41 -13.80
C HIS A 61 16.41 1.00 -14.06
N GLU A 62 16.91 0.36 -15.12
CA GLU A 62 16.47 -0.98 -15.52
C GLU A 62 16.78 -2.01 -14.42
N SER A 63 17.92 -1.90 -13.74
CA SER A 63 18.30 -2.79 -12.64
C SER A 63 17.38 -2.65 -11.44
N ALA A 64 17.02 -1.41 -11.06
CA ALA A 64 16.11 -1.16 -9.95
C ALA A 64 14.68 -1.62 -10.27
N THR A 65 14.21 -1.36 -11.49
CA THR A 65 12.92 -1.88 -11.99
C THR A 65 12.90 -3.40 -11.96
N TYR A 66 13.93 -4.05 -12.50
CA TYR A 66 14.02 -5.52 -12.51
C TYR A 66 14.01 -6.10 -11.09
N ALA A 67 14.76 -5.50 -10.17
CA ALA A 67 14.81 -5.93 -8.77
C ALA A 67 13.45 -5.81 -8.07
N LEU A 68 12.72 -4.70 -8.30
CA LEU A 68 11.37 -4.50 -7.76
C LEU A 68 10.35 -5.46 -8.38
N CYS A 69 10.37 -5.63 -9.70
CA CYS A 69 9.52 -6.59 -10.38
C CYS A 69 9.74 -8.00 -9.83
N SER A 70 11.01 -8.42 -9.68
CA SER A 70 11.36 -9.71 -9.07
C SER A 70 10.90 -9.80 -7.61
N HIS A 71 10.99 -8.73 -6.83
CA HIS A 71 10.56 -8.72 -5.44
C HIS A 71 9.05 -8.91 -5.28
N TYR A 72 8.25 -8.27 -6.16
CA TYR A 72 6.79 -8.35 -6.12
C TYR A 72 6.20 -9.47 -7.01
N GLY A 73 7.04 -10.31 -7.62
CA GLY A 73 6.60 -11.44 -8.45
C GLY A 73 6.02 -11.04 -9.82
N VAL A 74 6.36 -9.85 -10.32
CA VAL A 74 5.98 -9.36 -11.65
C VAL A 74 6.97 -9.92 -12.67
N ALA A 75 6.49 -10.69 -13.64
CA ALA A 75 7.35 -11.24 -14.69
C ALA A 75 7.79 -10.13 -15.65
N VAL A 76 9.10 -9.92 -15.78
CA VAL A 76 9.70 -8.89 -16.64
C VAL A 76 10.79 -9.50 -17.51
N ASP A 77 10.94 -8.99 -18.73
CA ASP A 77 12.01 -9.42 -19.65
C ASP A 77 13.37 -8.88 -19.18
N SER A 78 14.39 -9.74 -19.16
CA SER A 78 15.76 -9.36 -18.76
C SER A 78 16.65 -8.96 -19.94
N GLY A 79 16.17 -9.04 -21.18
CA GLY A 79 16.95 -8.80 -22.39
C GLY A 79 17.48 -7.38 -22.46
N HIS A 80 16.66 -6.39 -22.08
CA HIS A 80 17.08 -4.98 -22.06
C HIS A 80 18.17 -4.72 -21.01
N LEU A 81 18.00 -5.26 -19.79
CA LEU A 81 19.01 -5.19 -18.73
C LEU A 81 20.33 -5.82 -19.16
N LEU A 82 20.27 -6.99 -19.82
CA LEU A 82 21.46 -7.69 -20.30
C LEU A 82 22.19 -6.92 -21.41
N ALA A 83 21.47 -6.21 -22.27
CA ALA A 83 22.07 -5.33 -23.28
C ALA A 83 22.81 -4.16 -22.61
N LEU A 84 22.13 -3.45 -21.70
CA LEU A 84 22.74 -2.35 -20.93
C LEU A 84 23.97 -2.82 -20.14
N ALA A 85 23.91 -4.01 -19.55
CA ALA A 85 25.03 -4.60 -18.82
C ALA A 85 26.24 -4.91 -19.72
N LYS A 86 26.05 -5.11 -21.03
CA LYS A 86 27.16 -5.32 -21.98
C LYS A 86 27.81 -4.01 -22.40
N ASP A 87 27.00 -2.97 -22.56
CA ASP A 87 27.46 -1.65 -22.99
C ASP A 87 28.02 -0.80 -21.85
N LEU A 88 27.80 -1.23 -20.59
CA LEU A 88 28.32 -0.57 -19.40
C LEU A 88 29.84 -0.78 -19.30
N ASP A 89 30.58 0.32 -19.15
CA ASP A 89 31.99 0.27 -18.77
C ASP A 89 32.12 -0.18 -17.30
N LYS A 90 32.88 -1.27 -17.10
CA LYS A 90 33.12 -1.88 -15.78
C LYS A 90 34.59 -1.86 -15.39
N SER A 91 35.41 -1.09 -16.11
CA SER A 91 36.84 -0.96 -15.85
C SER A 91 37.11 -0.32 -14.49
N ASP A 92 36.32 0.69 -14.11
CA ASP A 92 36.35 1.29 -12.78
C ASP A 92 35.42 0.52 -11.82
N THR A 93 36.03 -0.38 -11.04
CA THR A 93 35.33 -1.18 -10.03
C THR A 93 34.72 -0.35 -8.91
N ASN A 94 35.28 0.80 -8.56
CA ASN A 94 34.75 1.65 -7.50
C ASN A 94 33.50 2.40 -8.00
N GLN A 95 33.53 2.87 -9.25
CA GLN A 95 32.37 3.47 -9.91
C GLN A 95 31.25 2.46 -10.13
N PHE A 96 31.59 1.26 -10.62
CA PHE A 96 30.62 0.19 -10.82
C PHE A 96 29.98 -0.25 -9.50
N ARG A 97 30.77 -0.37 -8.43
CA ARG A 97 30.25 -0.64 -7.09
C ARG A 97 29.33 0.48 -6.59
N GLY A 98 29.72 1.74 -6.75
CA GLY A 98 28.87 2.88 -6.39
C GLY A 98 27.55 2.89 -7.15
N LEU A 99 27.54 2.45 -8.41
CA LEU A 99 26.33 2.28 -9.21
C LEU A 99 25.42 1.18 -8.64
N LEU A 100 25.98 0.02 -8.30
CA LEU A 100 25.24 -1.09 -7.67
C LEU A 100 24.69 -0.72 -6.29
N ASP A 101 25.48 -0.02 -5.47
CA ASP A 101 25.05 0.49 -4.17
C ASP A 101 23.86 1.47 -4.33
N SER A 102 23.89 2.29 -5.39
CA SER A 102 22.78 3.18 -5.73
C SER A 102 21.52 2.41 -6.16
N VAL A 103 21.65 1.40 -7.02
CA VAL A 103 20.55 0.49 -7.39
C VAL A 103 19.93 -0.14 -6.14
N HIS A 104 20.76 -0.72 -5.27
CA HIS A 104 20.31 -1.38 -4.05
C HIS A 104 19.57 -0.40 -3.12
N HIS A 105 20.14 0.79 -2.91
CA HIS A 105 19.52 1.80 -2.07
C HIS A 105 18.16 2.26 -2.61
N THR A 106 18.09 2.55 -3.92
CA THR A 106 16.84 2.94 -4.59
C THR A 106 15.79 1.85 -4.47
N THR A 107 16.17 0.60 -4.73
CA THR A 107 15.28 -0.57 -4.63
C THR A 107 14.73 -0.70 -3.21
N MET A 108 15.60 -0.71 -2.20
CA MET A 108 15.20 -0.86 -0.79
C MET A 108 14.37 0.32 -0.29
N SER A 109 14.71 1.54 -0.69
CA SER A 109 13.93 2.73 -0.34
C SER A 109 12.52 2.67 -0.94
N THR A 110 12.41 2.15 -2.17
CA THR A 110 11.13 2.03 -2.87
C THR A 110 10.27 0.93 -2.23
N ILE A 111 10.85 -0.23 -1.90
CA ILE A 111 10.17 -1.30 -1.16
C ILE A 111 9.62 -0.76 0.17
N LYS A 112 10.45 -0.07 0.95
CA LYS A 112 10.02 0.53 2.23
C LYS A 112 8.89 1.54 2.05
N GLY A 113 8.93 2.34 0.98
CA GLY A 113 7.86 3.28 0.64
C GLY A 113 6.54 2.56 0.35
N ILE A 114 6.57 1.57 -0.52
CA ILE A 114 5.39 0.76 -0.90
C ILE A 114 4.82 0.03 0.31
N ASP A 115 5.66 -0.64 1.10
CA ASP A 115 5.23 -1.39 2.29
C ASP A 115 4.63 -0.47 3.35
N GLY A 116 5.21 0.74 3.51
CA GLY A 116 4.68 1.79 4.37
C GLY A 116 3.28 2.23 3.95
N GLN A 117 3.11 2.57 2.67
CA GLN A 117 1.82 2.94 2.09
C GLN A 117 0.80 1.81 2.20
N HIS A 118 1.22 0.55 1.97
CA HIS A 118 0.34 -0.61 2.12
C HIS A 118 -0.14 -0.80 3.56
N LYS A 119 0.75 -0.60 4.54
CA LYS A 119 0.38 -0.65 5.97
C LYS A 119 -0.57 0.48 6.35
N GLU A 120 -0.36 1.69 5.83
CA GLU A 120 -1.27 2.83 6.05
C GLU A 120 -2.66 2.54 5.46
N LEU A 121 -2.74 2.04 4.23
CA LEU A 121 -4.01 1.64 3.61
C LEU A 121 -4.73 0.52 4.38
N LEU A 122 -3.98 -0.47 4.89
CA LEU A 122 -4.57 -1.51 5.74
C LEU A 122 -5.09 -0.93 7.06
N ASN A 123 -4.37 0.01 7.68
CA ASN A 123 -4.82 0.69 8.89
C ASN A 123 -6.05 1.57 8.63
N GLU A 124 -6.10 2.33 7.55
CA GLU A 124 -7.28 3.13 7.16
C GLU A 124 -8.50 2.24 6.92
N LYS A 125 -8.31 1.10 6.25
CA LYS A 125 -9.37 0.10 6.03
C LYS A 125 -9.81 -0.60 7.32
N SER A 126 -8.96 -0.64 8.33
CA SER A 126 -9.27 -1.16 9.67
C SER A 126 -10.09 -0.17 10.49
N VAL A 127 -9.75 1.11 10.42
CA VAL A 127 -10.47 2.21 11.09
C VAL A 127 -11.85 2.44 10.45
N MET A 128 -11.97 2.30 9.13
CA MET A 128 -13.26 2.39 8.44
C MET A 128 -14.18 1.18 8.69
N LYS A 129 -13.65 0.09 9.28
CA LYS A 129 -14.37 -1.12 9.68
C LYS A 129 -14.74 -1.15 11.18
N GLU A 130 -14.65 -0.04 11.90
CA GLU A 130 -15.26 0.04 13.23
C GLU A 130 -16.75 0.45 13.12
N PRO A 131 -17.69 -0.35 13.66
CA PRO A 131 -19.04 -0.44 13.13
C PRO A 131 -19.98 0.67 13.62
N GLN A 132 -20.61 1.38 12.69
CA GLN A 132 -21.84 2.16 12.93
C GLN A 132 -23.05 1.32 13.40
N GLN A 133 -22.89 0.03 13.73
CA GLN A 133 -23.99 -0.83 14.20
C GLN A 133 -24.12 -0.95 15.72
N LYS A 134 -23.16 -0.48 16.53
CA LYS A 134 -23.28 -0.62 18.00
C LYS A 134 -24.17 0.42 18.68
N SER A 135 -24.42 1.58 18.07
CA SER A 135 -25.39 2.56 18.62
C SER A 135 -26.84 2.13 18.32
N SER A 136 -27.16 1.72 17.09
CA SER A 136 -28.56 1.53 16.68
C SER A 136 -29.29 0.39 17.42
N ILE A 137 -28.59 -0.69 17.82
CA ILE A 137 -29.23 -1.82 18.51
C ILE A 137 -29.41 -1.53 20.00
N MET A 138 -28.45 -0.85 20.65
CA MET A 138 -28.54 -0.50 22.06
C MET A 138 -29.55 0.63 22.32
N ASP A 139 -29.65 1.60 21.40
CA ASP A 139 -30.69 2.64 21.45
C ASP A 139 -32.11 2.06 21.26
N LYS A 140 -32.27 1.06 20.37
CA LYS A 140 -33.55 0.36 20.17
C LYS A 140 -33.94 -0.58 21.33
N LEU A 141 -32.97 -1.12 22.06
CA LEU A 141 -33.21 -1.95 23.25
C LEU A 141 -33.58 -1.11 24.48
N SER A 142 -33.00 0.10 24.63
CA SER A 142 -33.35 1.02 25.72
C SER A 142 -34.77 1.59 25.58
N GLN A 143 -35.23 1.88 24.36
CA GLN A 143 -36.61 2.35 24.14
C GLN A 143 -37.67 1.29 24.48
N ASN A 144 -37.37 -0.01 24.36
CA ASN A 144 -38.33 -1.06 24.72
C ASN A 144 -38.45 -1.28 26.23
N LYS A 145 -37.39 -0.99 27.01
CA LYS A 145 -37.39 -1.20 28.46
C LYS A 145 -38.21 -0.13 29.20
N GLU A 146 -38.31 1.08 28.66
CA GLU A 146 -39.11 2.17 29.25
C GLU A 146 -40.61 2.01 29.00
N SER A 147 -41.01 1.43 27.87
CA SER A 147 -42.43 1.17 27.55
C SER A 147 -43.06 0.04 28.38
N ILE A 148 -42.26 -0.91 28.88
CA ILE A 148 -42.77 -2.01 29.72
C ILE A 148 -42.98 -1.56 31.18
N LEU A 149 -42.22 -0.57 31.66
CA LEU A 149 -42.36 -0.05 33.03
C LEU A 149 -43.47 1.01 33.17
N GLN A 150 -43.89 1.68 32.10
CA GLN A 150 -44.97 2.67 32.15
C GLN A 150 -46.38 2.07 31.97
N ASN A 151 -46.51 0.89 31.37
CA ASN A 151 -47.80 0.23 31.18
C ASN A 151 -48.33 -0.52 32.42
N ASP A 152 -47.55 -0.64 33.50
CA ASP A 152 -48.00 -1.27 34.76
C ASP A 152 -48.59 -0.26 35.78
N GLN A 153 -48.61 1.04 35.48
CA GLN A 153 -49.11 2.08 36.41
C GLN A 153 -50.25 2.96 35.89
N SER A 154 -50.90 2.61 34.78
CA SER A 154 -52.05 3.40 34.31
C SER A 154 -53.14 2.59 33.61
N ASN A 155 -53.97 1.87 34.38
CA ASN A 155 -55.39 2.25 34.50
C ASN A 155 -56.17 1.48 35.58
N PRO A 156 -57.20 2.11 36.20
CA PRO A 156 -58.00 1.56 37.28
C PRO A 156 -59.14 0.69 36.72
N THR A 157 -59.47 -0.40 37.41
CA THR A 157 -60.74 -1.09 37.18
C THR A 157 -61.56 -1.03 38.46
N GLN A 158 -62.45 -0.04 38.53
CA GLN A 158 -63.63 -0.12 39.39
C GLN A 158 -64.59 -1.14 38.77
N SER A 159 -65.05 -2.10 39.57
CA SER A 159 -66.30 -2.81 39.31
C SER A 159 -66.94 -3.20 40.64
N LYS A 160 -67.94 -2.42 41.06
CA LYS A 160 -68.90 -2.74 42.13
C LYS A 160 -69.74 -3.96 41.73
N SER A 161 -70.00 -4.87 42.66
CA SER A 161 -71.25 -5.65 42.80
C SER A 161 -71.24 -6.34 44.17
N LYS A 162 -71.98 -5.78 45.14
CA LYS A 162 -73.30 -6.24 45.61
C LYS A 162 -73.21 -7.36 46.65
N GLU A 163 -73.36 -6.92 47.90
CA GLU A 163 -74.02 -7.63 48.99
C GLU A 163 -75.25 -8.40 48.50
N MET A 164 -75.31 -9.71 48.78
CA MET A 164 -76.51 -10.42 49.21
C MET A 164 -76.06 -11.63 50.04
N GLY A 165 -76.51 -11.67 51.30
CA GLY A 165 -76.37 -12.84 52.15
C GLY A 165 -77.42 -13.91 51.87
N LEU A 166 -77.42 -14.88 52.79
CA LEU A 166 -78.39 -15.96 53.05
C LEU A 166 -78.20 -17.25 52.23
N SER A 167 -77.55 -18.23 52.83
CA SER A 167 -78.25 -19.31 53.56
C SER A 167 -77.31 -20.00 54.54
#